data_AF-A0AAE0W3P7-F1
#
_entry.id   AF-A0AAE0W3P7-F1
#
_cell.length_a   1.000
_cell.length_b   1.000
_cell.length_c   1.000
_cell.angle_alpha   90.00
_cell.angle_beta   90.00
_cell.angle_gamma   90.00
#
_symmetry.space_group_name_H-M   'P 1'
#
loop_
_entity.id
_entity.type
_entity.pdbx_description
1 polymer ?
#
loop_
_entity_poly.entity_id
_entity_poly.type
_entity_poly.pdbx_seq_one_letter_code
_entity_poly.pdbx_strand_id
1 'polypeptide(L)'
;MMEDVESPNLPFTILRPRLNIATKLDIYNNACNLRNYCLNRDPVFFRETWFLVDCFHWCNHKGCHVGYNVSHYLQYVHLNSQVAEQRNSTLQKRPCCHT
;
A
#
# COMPACT_ATOMS: atom_id res chain seq x y z
N MET A 1 5.63 -4.43 -19.08
CA MET A 1 4.59 -5.48 -19.35
C MET A 1 4.59 -6.38 -18.13
N MET A 2 3.44 -6.64 -17.51
CA MET A 2 3.02 -7.69 -16.55
C MET A 2 4.02 -8.63 -15.81
N GLU A 3 5.31 -8.33 -15.72
CA GLU A 3 6.37 -9.15 -15.11
C GLU A 3 7.11 -8.41 -13.98
N ASP A 4 6.85 -7.11 -13.81
CA ASP A 4 7.46 -6.32 -12.75
C ASP A 4 6.87 -6.72 -11.39
N VAL A 5 7.74 -7.00 -10.42
CA VAL A 5 7.39 -7.36 -9.04
C VAL A 5 6.60 -6.27 -8.29
N GLU A 6 6.52 -5.07 -8.86
CA GLU A 6 5.74 -3.93 -8.36
C GLU A 6 4.46 -3.67 -9.17
N SER A 7 4.11 -4.56 -10.11
CA SER A 7 2.91 -4.42 -10.93
C SER A 7 1.64 -4.47 -10.07
N PRO A 8 0.70 -3.52 -10.23
CA PRO A 8 -0.57 -3.53 -9.51
C PRO A 8 -1.48 -4.71 -9.92
N ASN A 9 -1.14 -5.42 -10.99
CA ASN A 9 -1.89 -6.60 -11.41
C ASN A 9 -1.82 -7.73 -10.38
N LEU A 10 -0.63 -8.00 -9.82
CA LEU A 10 -0.45 -9.08 -8.86
C LEU A 10 -1.30 -8.92 -7.58
N PRO A 11 -1.29 -7.77 -6.89
CA PRO A 11 -2.19 -7.57 -5.76
C PRO A 11 -3.66 -7.59 -6.18
N PHE A 12 -4.04 -7.04 -7.36
CA PHE A 12 -5.43 -7.10 -7.82
C PHE A 12 -5.94 -8.54 -8.02
N THR A 13 -5.14 -9.41 -8.65
CA THR A 13 -5.52 -10.83 -8.88
C THR A 13 -5.57 -11.66 -7.60
N ILE A 14 -5.03 -11.14 -6.49
CA ILE A 14 -5.19 -11.72 -5.15
C ILE A 14 -6.42 -11.12 -4.47
N LEU A 15 -6.47 -9.80 -4.33
CA LEU A 15 -7.49 -9.09 -3.57
C LEU A 15 -8.89 -9.33 -4.12
N ARG A 16 -9.05 -9.28 -5.45
CA ARG A 16 -10.39 -9.30 -6.04
C ARG A 16 -11.08 -10.67 -6.02
N PRO A 17 -10.45 -11.78 -6.47
CA PRO A 17 -11.13 -13.07 -6.51
C PRO A 17 -11.10 -13.82 -5.18
N ARG A 18 -10.17 -13.51 -4.27
CA ARG A 18 -10.03 -14.25 -2.99
C ARG A 18 -10.82 -13.61 -1.85
N LEU A 19 -11.25 -12.36 -1.99
CA LEU A 19 -12.00 -11.66 -0.96
C LEU A 19 -13.44 -11.45 -1.42
N ASN A 20 -14.39 -11.82 -0.57
CA ASN A 20 -15.82 -11.54 -0.79
C ASN A 20 -16.18 -10.09 -0.44
N ILE A 21 -15.38 -9.45 0.42
CA ILE A 21 -15.53 -8.07 0.86
C ILE A 21 -14.16 -7.41 0.73
N ALA A 22 -14.11 -6.22 0.14
CA ALA A 22 -12.87 -5.48 0.02
C ALA A 22 -12.28 -5.12 1.38
N THR A 23 -10.97 -5.09 1.44
CA THR A 23 -10.24 -4.56 2.60
C THR A 23 -10.58 -3.09 2.78
N LYS A 24 -10.68 -2.64 4.04
CA LYS A 24 -10.86 -1.22 4.36
C LYS A 24 -9.57 -0.42 4.15
N LEU A 25 -8.42 -1.08 4.29
CA LEU A 25 -7.10 -0.47 4.20
C LEU A 25 -6.12 -1.47 3.57
N ASP A 26 -5.47 -1.02 2.50
CA ASP A 26 -4.37 -1.71 1.83
C ASP A 26 -3.11 -0.84 1.95
N ILE A 27 -2.07 -1.38 2.61
CA ILE A 27 -0.75 -0.75 2.70
C ILE A 27 0.20 -1.49 1.77
N TYR A 28 0.67 -0.83 0.71
CA TYR A 28 1.48 -1.44 -0.35
C TYR A 28 2.46 -0.43 -0.96
N ASN A 29 3.66 -0.89 -1.36
CA ASN A 29 4.72 -0.01 -1.88
C ASN A 29 4.27 0.82 -3.11
N ASN A 30 3.46 0.24 -3.98
CA ASN A 30 2.92 0.86 -5.18
C ASN A 30 1.40 1.12 -5.07
N ALA A 31 0.93 1.45 -3.87
CA ALA A 31 -0.49 1.64 -3.57
C ALA A 31 -1.17 2.74 -4.41
N CYS A 32 -0.43 3.77 -4.84
CA CYS A 32 -0.97 4.84 -5.68
C CYS A 32 -1.42 4.33 -7.06
N ASN A 33 -0.61 3.50 -7.72
CA ASN A 33 -0.98 2.87 -8.99
C ASN A 33 -1.99 1.75 -8.78
N LEU A 34 -1.88 1.01 -7.66
CA LEU A 34 -2.86 -0.01 -7.30
C LEU A 34 -4.27 0.57 -7.15
N ARG A 35 -4.42 1.71 -6.48
CA ARG A 35 -5.71 2.40 -6.35
C ARG A 35 -6.36 2.64 -7.70
N ASN A 36 -5.61 3.26 -8.62
CA ASN A 36 -6.13 3.56 -9.96
C ASN A 36 -6.47 2.26 -10.71
N TYR A 37 -5.63 1.23 -10.58
CA TYR A 37 -5.84 -0.06 -11.22
C TYR A 37 -7.10 -0.77 -10.72
N CYS A 38 -7.32 -0.77 -9.40
CA CYS A 38 -8.49 -1.36 -8.74
C CYS A 38 -9.77 -0.61 -9.09
N LEU A 39 -9.79 0.72 -8.94
CA LEU A 39 -10.98 1.55 -9.21
C LEU A 39 -11.37 1.55 -10.69
N ASN A 40 -10.41 1.42 -11.61
CA ASN A 40 -10.73 1.32 -13.04
C ASN A 40 -11.35 -0.03 -13.43
N ARG A 41 -11.17 -1.08 -12.62
CA ARG A 41 -11.67 -2.44 -12.94
C ARG A 41 -12.92 -2.81 -12.17
N ASP A 42 -12.99 -2.46 -10.89
CA ASP A 42 -14.14 -2.76 -10.04
C ASP A 42 -14.32 -1.65 -8.99
N PRO A 43 -14.80 -0.46 -9.40
CA PRO A 43 -14.92 0.68 -8.50
C PRO A 43 -15.91 0.40 -7.35
N VAL A 44 -16.94 -0.42 -7.58
CA VAL A 44 -17.95 -0.72 -6.56
C VAL A 44 -17.36 -1.57 -5.45
N PHE A 45 -16.53 -2.56 -5.78
CA PHE A 45 -15.86 -3.39 -4.79
C PHE A 45 -14.87 -2.57 -3.95
N PHE A 46 -14.06 -1.70 -4.58
CA PHE A 46 -12.97 -0.98 -3.91
C PHE A 46 -13.30 0.44 -3.44
N ARG A 47 -14.55 0.91 -3.54
CA ARG A 47 -14.93 2.31 -3.24
C ARG A 47 -14.61 2.77 -1.81
N GLU A 48 -14.60 1.84 -0.86
CA GLU A 48 -14.38 2.10 0.56
C GLU A 48 -12.96 1.69 1.01
N THR A 49 -12.12 1.23 0.07
CA THR A 49 -10.75 0.79 0.35
C THR A 49 -9.79 1.99 0.34
N TRP A 50 -9.06 2.16 1.43
CA TRP A 50 -7.96 3.10 1.53
C TRP A 50 -6.69 2.46 0.98
N PHE A 51 -6.01 3.13 0.05
CA PHE A 51 -4.74 2.67 -0.50
C PHE A 51 -3.64 3.60 0.00
N LEU A 52 -2.74 3.08 0.82
CA LEU A 52 -1.64 3.84 1.43
C LEU A 52 -0.29 3.18 1.11
N VAL A 53 0.72 4.01 0.95
CA VAL A 53 2.12 3.61 0.77
C VAL A 53 2.78 3.58 2.14
N ASP A 54 3.53 2.52 2.41
CA ASP A 54 4.25 2.38 3.67
C ASP A 54 5.39 3.42 3.78
N CYS A 55 5.77 3.74 5.02
CA CYS A 55 6.75 4.78 5.27
C CYS A 55 8.12 4.48 4.62
N PHE A 56 8.55 3.23 4.50
CA PHE A 56 9.87 2.91 3.94
C PHE A 56 9.94 3.29 2.46
N HIS A 57 8.90 2.95 1.69
CA HIS A 57 8.83 3.29 0.28
C HIS A 57 8.46 4.75 0.04
N TRP A 58 7.76 5.38 0.99
CA TRP A 58 7.39 6.78 0.89
C TRP A 58 8.59 7.73 0.78
N CYS A 59 9.68 7.47 1.50
CA CYS A 59 10.88 8.31 1.49
C CYS A 59 11.43 8.62 0.08
N ASN A 60 11.34 7.66 -0.86
CA ASN A 60 11.81 7.81 -2.24
C ASN A 60 10.69 8.07 -3.25
N HIS A 61 9.47 8.31 -2.75
CA HIS A 61 8.29 8.43 -3.58
C HIS A 61 8.25 9.79 -4.29
N LYS A 62 7.94 9.78 -5.59
CA LYS A 62 7.88 10.99 -6.43
C LYS A 62 6.58 11.02 -7.21
N GLY A 63 6.03 12.21 -7.38
CA GLY A 63 4.91 12.46 -8.31
C GLY A 63 3.52 12.05 -7.83
N CYS A 64 3.34 11.60 -6.57
CA CYS A 64 2.01 11.34 -6.01
C CYS A 64 1.68 12.28 -4.84
N HIS A 65 0.38 12.43 -4.59
CA HIS A 65 -0.16 13.28 -3.53
C HIS A 65 0.20 12.73 -2.14
N VAL A 66 0.46 13.64 -1.18
CA VAL A 66 0.87 13.29 0.20
C VAL A 66 -0.14 12.40 0.93
N GLY A 67 -1.39 12.41 0.50
CA GLY A 67 -2.47 11.60 1.06
C GLY A 67 -2.27 10.09 0.92
N TYR A 68 -1.33 9.63 0.09
CA TYR A 68 -0.92 8.23 0.05
C TYR A 68 0.07 7.87 1.17
N ASN A 69 0.67 8.83 1.88
CA ASN A 69 1.62 8.54 2.95
C ASN A 69 0.91 8.00 4.19
N VAL A 70 1.18 6.75 4.57
CA VAL A 70 0.60 6.17 5.80
C VAL A 70 0.96 6.96 7.06
N SER A 71 2.12 7.63 7.08
CA SER A 71 2.58 8.40 8.25
C SER A 71 1.71 9.61 8.59
N HIS A 72 0.86 10.08 7.66
CA HIS A 72 -0.06 11.19 7.93
C HIS A 72 -1.32 10.76 8.69
N TYR A 73 -1.52 9.44 8.87
CA TYR A 73 -2.70 8.87 9.50
C TYR A 73 -2.30 8.20 10.82
N LEU A 74 -2.39 8.96 11.91
CA LEU A 74 -1.99 8.50 13.24
C LEU A 74 -2.72 7.22 13.67
N GLN A 75 -3.95 7.02 13.20
CA GLN A 75 -4.71 5.80 13.46
C GLN A 75 -4.11 4.54 12.83
N TYR A 76 -3.13 4.66 11.93
CA TYR A 76 -2.48 3.52 11.26
C TYR A 76 -0.99 3.38 11.61
N VAL A 77 -0.43 4.28 12.43
CA VAL A 77 1.01 4.29 12.77
C VAL A 77 1.47 3.04 13.52
N HIS A 78 0.55 2.35 14.20
CA HIS A 78 0.81 1.15 14.98
C HIS A 78 0.77 -0.13 14.13
N LEU A 79 0.33 -0.05 12.88
CA LEU A 79 0.30 -1.19 11.96
C LEU A 79 1.70 -1.41 11.38
N ASN A 80 2.10 -2.68 11.31
CA ASN A 80 3.32 -3.06 10.61
C ASN A 80 2.97 -3.40 9.16
N SER A 81 3.63 -2.75 8.21
CA SER A 81 3.64 -3.22 6.83
C SER A 81 4.46 -4.50 6.72
N GLN A 82 4.29 -5.22 5.61
CA GLN A 82 5.07 -6.43 5.31
C GLN A 82 6.60 -6.17 5.37
N VAL A 83 7.06 -5.02 4.86
CA VAL A 83 8.48 -4.60 4.95
C VAL A 83 8.88 -4.25 6.39
N ALA A 84 7.98 -3.64 7.17
CA ALA A 84 8.26 -3.38 8.58
C ALA A 84 8.51 -4.69 9.34
N GLU A 85 7.70 -5.74 9.10
CA GLU A 85 7.91 -7.04 9.73
C GLU A 85 9.22 -7.72 9.31
N GLN A 86 9.57 -7.68 8.03
CA GLN A 86 10.85 -8.21 7.54
C GLN A 86 12.07 -7.49 8.14
N ARG A 87 11.97 -6.17 8.36
CA ARG A 87 13.04 -5.40 8.99
C ARG A 87 13.11 -5.69 10.48
N ASN A 88 11.96 -5.72 11.16
CA ASN A 88 11.87 -6.03 12.59
C ASN A 88 12.46 -7.40 12.91
N SER A 89 12.25 -8.42 12.06
CA SER A 89 12.82 -9.75 12.26
C SER A 89 14.35 -9.79 12.18
N THR A 90 14.95 -8.81 11.50
CA THR A 90 16.41 -8.62 11.41
C THR A 90 16.97 -7.60 12.42
N LEU A 91 16.14 -7.14 13.36
CA LEU A 91 16.47 -6.10 14.37
C LEU A 91 16.97 -4.79 13.77
N GLN A 92 16.62 -4.50 12.51
CA GLN A 92 16.97 -3.24 11.86
C GLN A 92 16.01 -2.13 12.27
N LYS A 93 16.54 -0.93 12.51
CA LYS A 93 15.72 0.25 12.81
C LYS A 93 14.78 0.56 11.64
N ARG A 94 13.55 0.96 11.96
CA ARG A 94 12.66 1.60 10.99
C ARG A 94 13.30 2.93 10.56
N PRO A 95 13.48 3.19 9.25
CA PRO A 95 13.74 4.52 8.77
C PRO A 95 12.50 5.35 9.08
N CYS A 96 12.62 6.26 10.05
CA CYS A 96 11.65 7.32 10.19
C CYS A 96 11.86 8.28 9.02
N CYS A 97 10.94 8.26 8.05
CA CYS A 97 10.73 9.40 7.16
C CYS A 97 10.06 10.50 7.99
N HIS A 98 10.80 11.06 8.95
CA HIS A 98 10.44 12.31 9.59
C HIS A 98 11.22 13.36 8.82
N THR A 99 10.49 14.20 8.10
CA THR A 99 10.96 15.53 7.71
C THR A 99 11.55 16.24 8.92
#